data_AF-A0A7Y3DA55-F1
#
_entry.id   AF-A0A7Y3DA55-F1
#
_cell.length_a   1.000
_cell.length_b   1.000
_cell.length_c   1.000
_cell.angle_alpha   90.00
_cell.angle_beta   90.00
_cell.angle_gamma   90.00
#
_symmetry.space_group_name_H-M   'P 1'
#
loop_
_entity.id
_entity.type
_entity.pdbx_description
1 polymer ?
#
loop_
_entity_poly.entity_id
_entity_poly.type
_entity_poly.pdbx_seq_one_letter_code
_entity_poly.pdbx_strand_id
1 'polypeptide(L)'
;PHLAARGIRNTGTENYGGPVVTAGGLLFIAATADEKIRAFDKETGALLWEAALPASGFATPATYAVDGRQYLTIAAGGNKLGTRPGSQYVTFALPRAGAAAPGVWNHRNER
;
A
#
# COMPACT_ATOMS: atom_id res chain seq x y z
N PRO A 1 18.93 -8.78 5.26
CA PRO A 1 19.11 -8.46 6.70
C PRO A 1 19.94 -9.52 7.45
N HIS A 2 20.74 -9.10 8.44
CA HIS A 2 21.71 -9.95 9.16
C HIS A 2 21.06 -11.16 9.89
N LEU A 3 19.79 -11.04 10.32
CA LEU A 3 19.03 -12.16 10.92
C LEU A 3 18.64 -13.23 9.89
N ALA A 4 18.29 -12.81 8.67
CA ALA A 4 17.99 -13.75 7.59
C ALA A 4 19.23 -14.54 7.15
N ALA A 5 20.41 -13.93 7.17
CA ALA A 5 21.69 -14.62 6.93
C ALA A 5 21.97 -15.72 7.97
N ARG A 6 21.39 -15.61 9.17
CA ARG A 6 21.46 -16.61 10.25
C ARG A 6 20.31 -17.63 10.21
N GLY A 7 19.53 -17.68 9.12
CA GLY A 7 18.38 -18.58 9.00
C GLY A 7 17.12 -18.14 9.74
N ILE A 8 17.17 -17.03 10.50
CA ILE A 8 16.02 -16.55 11.26
C ILE A 8 15.10 -15.77 10.31
N ARG A 9 13.84 -16.22 10.19
CA ARG A 9 12.81 -15.64 9.33
C ARG A 9 11.80 -14.83 10.16
N ASN A 10 10.95 -14.05 9.50
CA ASN A 10 9.86 -13.29 10.12
C ASN A 10 10.31 -12.30 11.20
N THR A 11 11.50 -11.71 11.05
CA THR A 11 12.09 -10.79 12.03
C THR A 11 11.72 -9.33 11.79
N GLY A 12 10.83 -9.07 10.83
CA GLY A 12 10.58 -7.73 10.32
C GLY A 12 11.75 -7.22 9.47
N THR A 13 11.74 -5.92 9.20
CA THR A 13 12.80 -5.20 8.48
C THR A 13 12.91 -3.78 9.04
N GLU A 14 13.92 -3.03 8.63
CA GLU A 14 14.01 -1.61 8.96
C GLU A 14 12.83 -0.84 8.33
N ASN A 15 12.18 0.02 9.12
CA ASN A 15 10.97 0.75 8.75
C ASN A 15 11.12 2.25 9.07
N TYR A 16 10.72 3.13 8.15
CA TYR A 16 10.80 4.59 8.34
C TYR A 16 9.44 5.30 8.44
N GLY A 17 8.38 4.70 7.90
CA GLY A 17 7.01 5.24 7.94
C GLY A 17 6.17 4.57 9.02
N GLY A 18 5.11 5.26 9.46
CA GLY A 18 4.11 4.69 10.36
C GLY A 18 2.95 4.04 9.61
N PRO A 19 2.15 3.21 10.30
CA PRO A 19 0.87 2.74 9.77
C PRO A 19 -0.23 3.80 9.90
N VAL A 20 -1.31 3.60 9.15
CA VAL A 20 -2.64 4.18 9.44
C VAL A 20 -3.63 3.06 9.73
N VAL A 21 -4.43 3.20 10.79
CA VAL A 21 -5.43 2.20 11.22
C VAL A 21 -6.82 2.79 11.03
N THR A 22 -7.72 2.03 10.42
CA THR A 22 -9.11 2.47 10.16
C THR A 22 -10.10 1.82 11.14
N ALA A 23 -11.25 2.46 11.32
CA ALA A 23 -12.34 1.90 12.12
C ALA A 23 -12.85 0.55 11.56
N GLY A 24 -12.70 0.31 10.25
CA GLY A 24 -13.05 -0.94 9.58
C GLY A 24 -12.12 -2.12 9.86
N GLY A 25 -11.14 -1.99 10.76
CA GLY A 25 -10.31 -3.12 11.18
C GLY A 25 -9.01 -3.29 10.37
N LEU A 26 -8.67 -2.35 9.49
CA LEU A 26 -7.51 -2.47 8.61
C LEU A 26 -6.35 -1.58 9.08
N LEU A 27 -5.15 -2.15 9.07
CA LEU A 27 -3.88 -1.44 9.23
C LEU A 27 -3.19 -1.35 7.86
N PHE A 28 -2.95 -0.14 7.36
CA PHE A 28 -2.20 0.08 6.13
C PHE A 28 -0.79 0.58 6.42
N ILE A 29 0.22 -0.02 5.80
CA ILE A 29 1.62 0.36 5.97
C ILE A 29 2.42 0.08 4.69
N ALA A 30 3.31 1.01 4.33
CA ALA A 30 4.30 0.81 3.28
C ALA A 30 5.68 0.60 3.92
N ALA A 31 6.28 1.66 4.46
CA ALA A 31 7.41 1.75 5.41
C ALA A 31 8.71 0.98 5.13
N THR A 32 8.70 -0.01 4.23
CA THR A 32 9.77 -0.92 3.89
C THR A 32 10.40 -0.59 2.54
N ALA A 33 11.62 -1.07 2.31
CA ALA A 33 12.38 -0.80 1.09
C ALA A 33 11.87 -1.56 -0.16
N ASP A 34 10.93 -2.49 0.01
CA ASP A 34 10.47 -3.42 -1.03
C ASP A 34 9.37 -2.87 -1.96
N GLU A 35 9.16 -1.55 -1.93
CA GLU A 35 8.27 -0.84 -2.84
C GLU A 35 6.83 -1.36 -2.79
N LYS A 36 6.34 -1.72 -1.60
CA LYS A 36 4.96 -2.19 -1.39
C LYS A 36 4.21 -1.33 -0.40
N ILE A 37 2.89 -1.29 -0.56
CA ILE A 37 1.92 -0.94 0.47
C ILE A 37 1.10 -2.19 0.80
N ARG A 38 0.81 -2.40 2.08
CA ARG A 38 0.14 -3.59 2.60
C ARG A 38 -1.03 -3.21 3.48
N ALA A 39 -2.06 -4.04 3.48
CA ALA A 39 -3.15 -4.01 4.43
C ALA A 39 -3.11 -5.28 5.28
N PHE A 40 -3.15 -5.09 6.60
CA PHE A 40 -3.24 -6.16 7.57
C PHE A 40 -4.55 -6.07 8.34
N ASP A 41 -5.06 -7.22 8.77
CA ASP A 41 -6.05 -7.28 9.83
C ASP A 41 -5.43 -6.72 11.12
N LYS A 42 -6.07 -5.73 11.75
CA LYS A 42 -5.49 -5.02 12.90
C LYS A 42 -5.35 -5.89 14.16
N GLU A 43 -6.14 -6.95 14.28
CA GLU A 43 -6.21 -7.78 15.50
C GLU A 43 -5.27 -8.98 15.39
N THR A 44 -5.28 -9.64 14.24
CA THR A 44 -4.54 -10.87 13.98
C THR A 44 -3.17 -10.63 13.33
N GLY A 45 -2.98 -9.48 12.69
CA GLY A 45 -1.79 -9.19 11.89
C GLY A 45 -1.73 -9.98 10.57
N ALA A 46 -2.83 -10.62 10.15
CA ALA A 46 -2.89 -11.33 8.88
C ALA A 46 -2.75 -10.35 7.71
N LEU A 47 -1.89 -10.68 6.73
CA LEU A 47 -1.79 -9.91 5.48
C LEU A 47 -3.04 -10.16 4.63
N LEU A 48 -3.83 -9.11 4.37
CA LEU A 48 -5.09 -9.21 3.63
C LEU A 48 -4.94 -8.72 2.18
N TRP A 49 -4.07 -7.75 1.94
CA TRP A 49 -3.86 -7.17 0.61
C TRP A 49 -2.48 -6.51 0.52
N GLU A 50 -1.93 -6.47 -0.69
CA GLU A 50 -0.76 -5.66 -1.00
C GLU A 50 -0.80 -5.13 -2.44
N ALA A 51 -0.09 -4.04 -2.67
CA ALA A 51 0.17 -3.50 -4.01
C ALA A 51 1.60 -3.01 -4.14
N ALA A 52 2.11 -3.09 -5.37
CA ALA A 52 3.38 -2.47 -5.73
C ALA A 52 3.23 -0.95 -5.82
N LEU A 53 4.27 -0.25 -5.41
CA LEU A 53 4.44 1.18 -5.52
C LEU A 53 5.52 1.48 -6.56
N PRO A 54 5.47 2.65 -7.22
CA PRO A 54 6.47 3.05 -8.18
C PRO A 54 7.77 3.51 -7.52
N ALA A 55 7.90 3.49 -6.19
CA ALA A 55 9.12 3.69 -5.40
C ALA A 55 8.81 3.33 -3.94
N SER A 56 9.82 3.20 -3.07
CA SER A 56 9.58 2.87 -1.65
C SER A 56 8.75 3.95 -0.96
N GLY A 57 7.69 3.52 -0.28
CA GLY A 57 6.78 4.38 0.49
C GLY A 57 7.26 4.55 1.93
N PHE A 58 8.29 5.35 2.18
CA PHE A 58 8.77 5.63 3.54
C PHE A 58 7.91 6.63 4.34
N ALA A 59 6.88 7.21 3.72
CA ALA A 59 5.92 8.06 4.40
C ALA A 59 4.86 7.23 5.14
N THR A 60 4.17 7.86 6.10
CA THR A 60 2.93 7.32 6.67
C THR A 60 1.79 7.53 5.65
N PRO A 61 1.04 6.49 5.27
CA PRO A 61 -0.14 6.67 4.42
C PRO A 61 -1.21 7.53 5.11
N ALA A 62 -1.99 8.26 4.32
CA ALA A 62 -3.13 9.03 4.80
C ALA A 62 -4.44 8.45 4.24
N THR A 63 -5.52 8.57 4.99
CA THR A 63 -6.87 8.28 4.51
C THR A 63 -7.76 9.51 4.61
N TYR A 64 -8.65 9.69 3.64
CA TYR A 64 -9.62 10.77 3.58
C TYR A 64 -10.85 10.32 2.79
N ALA A 65 -11.93 11.10 2.82
CA ALA A 65 -13.13 10.83 2.05
C ALA A 65 -13.55 12.05 1.22
N VAL A 66 -14.04 11.79 0.00
CA VAL A 66 -14.63 12.79 -0.91
C VAL A 66 -15.90 12.18 -1.48
N ASP A 67 -17.02 12.90 -1.40
CA ASP A 67 -18.34 12.44 -1.89
C ASP A 67 -18.73 11.04 -1.39
N GLY A 68 -18.49 10.79 -0.09
CA GLY A 68 -18.79 9.50 0.55
C GLY A 68 -17.86 8.34 0.13
N ARG A 69 -16.85 8.58 -0.71
CA ARG A 69 -15.86 7.57 -1.10
C ARG A 69 -14.57 7.75 -0.29
N GLN A 70 -14.13 6.68 0.37
CA GLN A 70 -12.86 6.66 1.10
C GLN A 70 -11.69 6.38 0.16
N TYR A 71 -10.58 7.08 0.40
CA TYR A 71 -9.33 6.98 -0.30
C TYR A 71 -8.19 6.69 0.67
N LEU A 72 -7.18 5.97 0.19
CA LEU A 72 -5.89 5.75 0.85
C LEU A 72 -4.80 6.29 -0.06
N THR A 73 -3.97 7.21 0.43
CA THR A 73 -2.91 7.84 -0.34
C THR A 73 -1.56 7.70 0.33
N ILE A 74 -0.52 7.48 -0.46
CA ILE A 74 0.86 7.40 0.02
C ILE A 74 1.79 8.18 -0.93
N ALA A 75 2.74 8.91 -0.35
CA ALA A 75 3.87 9.47 -1.08
C ALA A 75 4.93 8.37 -1.31
N ALA A 76 5.12 7.96 -2.56
CA ALA A 76 6.18 7.07 -3.00
C ALA A 76 7.43 7.90 -3.36
N GLY A 77 8.11 8.41 -2.34
CA GLY A 77 9.27 9.30 -2.47
C GLY A 77 10.61 8.57 -2.67
N GLY A 78 10.75 7.34 -2.17
CA GLY A 78 12.03 6.62 -2.18
C GLY A 78 13.16 7.40 -1.49
N ASN A 79 14.41 7.07 -1.81
CA ASN A 79 15.66 7.75 -1.41
C ASN A 79 16.36 7.31 -0.10
N LYS A 80 15.75 6.46 0.73
CA LYS A 80 16.42 5.84 1.89
C LYS A 80 16.79 4.40 1.57
N LEU A 81 17.75 3.84 2.31
CA LEU A 81 18.14 2.42 2.21
C LEU A 81 18.59 2.00 0.80
N GLY A 82 19.13 2.92 0.00
CA GLY A 82 19.57 2.65 -1.37
C GLY A 82 18.43 2.40 -2.36
N THR A 83 17.19 2.74 -2.01
CA THR A 83 16.05 2.52 -2.89
C THR A 83 15.93 3.59 -3.96
N ARG A 84 15.26 3.24 -5.07
CA ARG A 84 15.09 4.15 -6.20
C ARG A 84 14.30 5.40 -5.78
N PRO A 85 14.77 6.62 -6.11
CA PRO A 85 14.00 7.84 -5.87
C PRO A 85 12.66 7.82 -6.62
N GLY A 86 11.66 8.48 -6.02
CA GLY A 86 10.35 8.69 -6.60
C GLY A 86 9.77 10.04 -6.18
N SER A 87 8.72 10.48 -6.87
CA SER A 87 8.06 11.77 -6.59
C SER A 87 6.56 11.69 -6.85
N GLN A 88 5.97 10.52 -6.62
CA GLN A 88 4.58 10.24 -6.98
C GLN A 88 3.74 10.00 -5.74
N TYR A 89 2.50 10.50 -5.77
CA TYR A 89 1.45 10.03 -4.88
C TYR A 89 0.72 8.88 -5.55
N VAL A 90 0.49 7.80 -4.81
CA VAL A 90 -0.37 6.69 -5.24
C VAL A 90 -1.62 6.69 -4.38
N THR A 91 -2.78 6.66 -5.03
CA THR A 91 -4.09 6.70 -4.37
C THR A 91 -4.89 5.45 -4.70
N PHE A 92 -5.43 4.79 -3.68
CA PHE A 92 -6.27 3.60 -3.78
C PHE A 92 -7.67 3.91 -3.26
N ALA A 93 -8.66 3.27 -3.86
CA ALA A 93 -10.03 3.21 -3.37
C ALA A 93 -10.69 1.95 -3.90
N LEU A 94 -11.70 1.43 -3.20
CA LEU A 94 -12.53 0.35 -3.73
C LEU A 94 -13.20 0.79 -5.04
N PRO A 95 -13.49 -0.15 -5.96
CA PRO A 95 -14.31 0.11 -7.13
C PRO A 95 -15.64 0.76 -6.70
N ARG A 96 -16.14 1.71 -7.49
CA ARG A 96 -17.52 2.17 -7.32
C ARG A 96 -18.44 0.99 -7.64
N ALA A 97 -19.54 0.85 -6.90
CA ALA A 97 -20.56 -0.14 -7.24
C ALA A 97 -20.97 0.05 -8.71
N GLY A 98 -20.80 -0.99 -9.54
CA GLY A 98 -21.05 -0.97 -10.98
C GLY A 98 -19.88 -0.55 -11.88
N ALA A 99 -18.74 -0.11 -11.33
CA ALA A 99 -17.53 0.10 -12.12
C ALA A 99 -16.80 -1.24 -12.30
N ALA A 100 -16.59 -1.66 -13.55
CA ALA A 100 -15.76 -2.81 -13.87
C ALA A 100 -14.35 -2.62 -13.26
N ALA A 101 -13.76 -3.72 -12.78
CA ALA A 101 -12.36 -3.71 -12.34
C ALA A 101 -11.47 -3.16 -13.48
N PRO A 102 -10.45 -2.34 -13.18
CA PRO A 102 -9.53 -1.87 -14.21
C PRO A 102 -8.78 -3.08 -14.77
N GLY A 103 -9.16 -3.54 -15.98
CA GLY A 103 -8.54 -4.71 -16.60
C GLY A 103 -9.30 -5.42 -17.72
N VAL A 104 -10.56 -5.11 -18.02
CA VAL A 104 -11.23 -5.66 -19.22
C VAL A 104 -11.95 -4.55 -19.97
N TRP A 105 -11.22 -3.89 -20.87
CA TRP A 105 -11.81 -3.08 -21.93
C TRP A 105 -12.32 -4.05 -23.02
N ASN A 106 -13.63 -4.16 -23.20
CA ASN A 106 -14.22 -4.90 -24.32
C ASN A 106 -14.87 -3.88 -25.27
N HIS A 107 -14.33 -3.75 -26.48
CA HIS A 107 -14.75 -2.81 -27.53
C HIS A 107 -16.16 -3.04 -28.10
N ARG A 108 -17.02 -3.81 -27.43
CA ARG A 108 -18.40 -4.02 -27.82
C ARG A 108 -19.27 -3.33 -26.80
N ASN A 109 -19.68 -2.10 -27.10
CA ASN A 109 -21.00 -1.53 -26.78
C ASN A 109 -21.07 -0.09 -27.31
N GLU A 110 -21.08 0.01 -28.63
CA GLU A 110 -21.73 1.12 -29.34
C GLU A 110 -22.82 0.49 -30.20
N ARG A 111 -24.03 0.39 -29.64
CA ARG A 111 -25.33 0.48 -30.31
C ARG A 111 -26.38 0.86 -29.29
#